data_AF-A0A7X7U5I3-F1
#
_entry.id   AF-A0A7X7U5I3-F1
#
_cell.length_a   1.000
_cell.length_b   1.000
_cell.length_c   1.000
_cell.angle_alpha   90.00
_cell.angle_beta   90.00
_cell.angle_gamma   90.00
#
_symmetry.space_group_name_H-M   'P 1'
#
loop_
_entity.id
_entity.type
_entity.pdbx_description
1 polymer ?
#
loop_
_entity_poly.entity_id
_entity_poly.type
_entity_poly.pdbx_seq_one_letter_code
_entity_poly.pdbx_strand_id
1 'polypeptide(L)'
;MRKRGFTLVELLVVIAIIALLMGILMPALARVRQLAFRMTCGTNLSGIGKAMLIYANDYEDELPRAGGRNATWGQLPANGYIAATRQLAYGTAADGSGGKASISSCFYLLVKYAEVTPKSFVCKGDSGTIEFKLADAGITGSTELIDLWDFGTPGANGTAYKSCSYSYHCPFGAYALTTSSEPGFAIAADRNPFL
;
A
#
# COMPACT_ATOMS: atom_id res chain seq x y z
N MET A 1 29.23 -24.63 -52.23
CA MET A 1 29.96 -24.20 -51.00
C MET A 1 29.59 -25.15 -49.87
N ARG A 2 30.56 -25.85 -49.28
CA ARG A 2 30.33 -26.85 -48.22
C ARG A 2 30.16 -26.11 -46.89
N LYS A 3 28.94 -26.06 -46.33
CA LYS A 3 28.70 -25.46 -45.02
C LYS A 3 29.47 -26.26 -43.97
N ARG A 4 30.38 -25.62 -43.22
CA ARG A 4 31.03 -26.23 -42.05
C ARG A 4 29.96 -26.40 -40.97
N GLY A 5 29.69 -27.64 -40.56
CA GLY A 5 28.81 -27.93 -39.43
C GLY A 5 29.51 -27.64 -38.12
N PHE A 6 28.76 -27.15 -37.14
CA PHE A 6 29.25 -26.99 -35.76
C PHE A 6 29.63 -28.35 -35.18
N THR A 7 30.78 -28.43 -34.54
CA THR A 7 31.17 -29.63 -33.78
C THR A 7 30.49 -29.63 -32.41
N LEU A 8 30.20 -30.82 -31.86
CA LEU A 8 29.64 -30.97 -30.51
C LEU A 8 30.51 -30.28 -29.44
N VAL A 9 31.84 -30.28 -29.65
CA VAL A 9 32.81 -29.67 -28.73
C VAL A 9 32.69 -28.15 -28.72
N GLU A 10 32.59 -27.51 -29.90
CA GLU A 10 32.39 -26.06 -30.00
C GLU A 10 31.09 -25.61 -29.33
N LEU A 11 30.01 -26.37 -29.51
CA LEU A 11 28.74 -26.08 -28.84
C LEU A 11 28.86 -26.20 -27.31
N LEU A 12 29.56 -27.23 -26.83
CA LEU A 12 29.73 -27.50 -25.39
C LEU A 12 30.53 -26.40 -24.69
N VAL A 13 31.60 -25.90 -25.31
CA VAL A 13 32.40 -24.80 -24.75
C VAL A 13 31.58 -23.52 -24.64
N VAL A 14 30.74 -23.22 -25.63
CA VAL A 14 29.89 -22.02 -25.63
C VAL A 14 28.88 -22.05 -24.48
N ILE A 15 28.17 -23.17 -24.28
CA ILE A 15 27.22 -23.28 -23.17
C ILE A 15 27.91 -23.22 -21.80
N ALA A 16 29.14 -23.73 -21.68
CA ALA A 16 29.93 -23.66 -20.45
C ALA A 16 30.30 -22.21 -20.09
N ILE A 17 30.70 -21.41 -21.08
CA ILE A 17 31.00 -19.98 -20.89
C ILE A 17 29.72 -19.22 -20.53
N ILE A 18 28.59 -19.48 -21.20
CA ILE A 18 27.30 -18.85 -20.88
C ILE A 18 26.88 -19.18 -19.44
N ALA A 19 27.03 -20.43 -19.00
CA ALA A 19 26.69 -20.85 -17.65
C ALA A 19 27.54 -20.15 -16.58
N LEU A 20 28.86 -20.01 -16.81
CA LEU A 20 29.76 -19.27 -15.93
C LEU A 20 29.33 -17.79 -15.81
N LEU A 21 29.08 -17.13 -16.94
CA LEU A 21 28.68 -15.73 -16.99
C LEU A 21 27.33 -15.52 -16.28
N MET A 22 26.35 -16.39 -16.55
CA MET A 22 25.04 -16.37 -15.89
C MET A 22 25.15 -16.56 -14.37
N GLY A 23 26.06 -17.42 -13.91
CA GLY A 23 26.32 -17.66 -12.49
C GLY A 23 26.76 -16.40 -11.73
N ILE A 24 27.53 -15.52 -12.38
CA ILE A 24 27.97 -14.25 -11.80
C ILE A 24 26.89 -13.17 -11.94
N LEU A 25 26.13 -13.17 -13.05
CA LEU A 25 25.11 -12.16 -13.34
C LEU A 25 23.84 -12.30 -12.49
N MET A 26 23.41 -13.52 -12.16
CA MET A 26 22.17 -13.77 -11.42
C MET A 26 22.11 -13.08 -10.04
N PRO A 27 23.14 -13.17 -9.16
CA PRO A 27 23.11 -12.46 -7.88
C PRO A 27 23.14 -10.93 -8.04
N ALA A 28 23.85 -10.42 -9.06
CA ALA A 28 23.88 -8.99 -9.36
C ALA A 28 22.49 -8.49 -9.79
N LEU A 29 21.78 -9.23 -10.64
CA LEU A 29 20.46 -8.86 -11.13
C LEU A 29 19.42 -8.83 -9.99
N ALA A 30 19.48 -9.78 -9.06
CA ALA A 30 18.61 -9.79 -7.88
C ALA A 30 18.80 -8.52 -7.02
N ARG A 31 20.06 -8.11 -6.79
CA ARG A 31 20.38 -6.89 -6.05
C ARG A 31 19.90 -5.63 -6.78
N VAL A 32 20.11 -5.54 -8.10
CA VAL A 32 19.63 -4.42 -8.92
C VAL A 32 18.11 -4.29 -8.86
N ARG A 33 17.39 -5.42 -8.94
CA ARG A 33 15.92 -5.42 -8.85
C ARG A 33 15.43 -4.90 -7.48
N GLN A 34 16.07 -5.33 -6.38
CA GLN A 34 15.73 -4.84 -5.05
C GLN A 34 15.99 -3.34 -4.89
N LEU A 35 17.09 -2.82 -5.46
CA LEU A 35 17.37 -1.39 -5.48
C LEU A 35 16.33 -0.61 -6.29
N ALA A 36 15.95 -1.11 -7.47
CA ALA A 36 14.91 -0.49 -8.30
C ALA A 36 13.55 -0.44 -7.58
N PHE A 37 13.21 -1.50 -6.84
CA PHE A 37 12.01 -1.52 -6.01
C PHE A 37 12.07 -0.51 -4.88
N ARG A 38 13.19 -0.44 -4.14
CA ARG A 38 13.38 0.59 -3.09
C ARG A 38 13.27 2.01 -3.61
N MET A 39 13.85 2.32 -4.77
CA MET A 39 13.74 3.65 -5.39
C MET A 39 12.29 4.00 -5.73
N THR A 40 11.56 3.04 -6.32
CA THR A 40 10.14 3.23 -6.68
C THR A 40 9.30 3.42 -5.42
N CYS A 41 9.47 2.54 -4.43
CA CYS A 41 8.71 2.60 -3.19
C CYS A 41 9.02 3.87 -2.40
N GLY A 42 10.29 4.29 -2.33
CA GLY A 42 10.68 5.55 -1.69
C GLY A 42 10.08 6.78 -2.38
N THR A 43 9.93 6.75 -3.70
CA THR A 43 9.27 7.85 -4.45
C THR A 43 7.77 7.90 -4.15
N ASN A 44 7.08 6.74 -4.17
CA ASN A 44 5.66 6.66 -3.79
C ASN A 44 5.45 7.12 -2.35
N LEU A 45 6.28 6.62 -1.43
CA LEU A 45 6.26 6.98 -0.02
C LEU A 45 6.44 8.50 0.15
N SER A 46 7.46 9.10 -0.47
CA SER A 46 7.67 10.56 -0.42
C SER A 46 6.49 11.35 -1.00
N GLY A 47 5.87 10.87 -2.09
CA GLY A 47 4.69 11.50 -2.68
C GLY A 47 3.50 11.50 -1.72
N ILE A 48 3.23 10.37 -1.07
CA ILE A 48 2.19 10.24 -0.04
C ILE A 48 2.50 11.18 1.14
N GLY A 49 3.74 11.19 1.62
CA GLY A 49 4.23 12.08 2.68
C GLY A 49 3.91 13.55 2.41
N LYS A 50 4.27 14.03 1.21
CA LYS A 50 3.98 15.40 0.77
C LYS A 50 2.49 15.68 0.69
N ALA A 51 1.69 14.75 0.16
CA ALA A 51 0.25 14.92 0.05
C ALA A 51 -0.41 15.08 1.43
N MET A 52 0.02 14.30 2.43
CA MET A 52 -0.50 14.44 3.79
C MET A 52 -0.09 15.76 4.46
N LEU A 53 1.12 16.25 4.20
CA LEU A 53 1.56 17.56 4.71
C LEU A 53 0.80 18.72 4.06
N ILE A 54 0.51 18.64 2.77
CA ILE A 54 -0.34 19.61 2.07
C ILE A 54 -1.73 19.61 2.72
N TYR A 55 -2.33 18.43 2.92
CA TYR A 55 -3.61 18.32 3.62
C TYR A 55 -3.57 18.92 5.02
N ALA A 56 -2.53 18.63 5.81
CA ALA A 56 -2.41 19.16 7.16
C ALA A 56 -2.31 20.68 7.19
N ASN A 57 -1.66 21.29 6.19
CA ASN A 57 -1.59 22.75 6.08
C ASN A 57 -2.96 23.39 5.89
N ASP A 58 -3.86 22.73 5.16
CA ASP A 58 -5.21 23.21 4.91
C ASP A 58 -6.21 22.86 6.04
N TYR A 59 -5.89 21.86 6.88
CA TYR A 59 -6.80 21.27 7.88
C TYR A 59 -6.21 21.27 9.31
N GLU A 60 -5.91 22.45 9.85
CA GLU A 60 -5.50 22.63 11.27
C GLU A 60 -4.39 21.67 11.73
N ASP A 61 -3.38 21.41 10.90
CA ASP A 61 -2.27 20.51 11.24
C ASP A 61 -2.67 19.05 11.49
N GLU A 62 -3.87 18.66 11.06
CA GLU A 62 -4.41 17.31 11.17
C GLU A 62 -4.07 16.48 9.92
N LEU A 63 -3.59 15.26 10.12
CA LEU A 63 -3.36 14.33 9.02
C LEU A 63 -4.68 13.66 8.57
N PRO A 64 -4.79 13.22 7.29
CA PRO A 64 -6.01 12.60 6.77
C PRO A 64 -6.49 11.41 7.61
N ARG A 65 -7.78 11.41 7.99
CA ARG A 65 -8.40 10.34 8.79
C ARG A 65 -9.81 9.97 8.31
N ALA A 66 -10.03 8.67 8.09
CA ALA A 66 -11.29 8.12 7.56
C ALA A 66 -12.50 8.37 8.48
N GLY A 67 -12.35 8.11 9.79
CA GLY A 67 -13.43 8.20 10.79
C GLY A 67 -13.64 9.57 11.44
N GLY A 68 -12.95 10.64 11.02
CA GLY A 68 -13.11 11.99 11.59
C GLY A 68 -12.25 12.27 12.84
N ARG A 69 -12.32 13.50 13.38
CA ARG A 69 -11.39 14.05 14.39
C ARG A 69 -11.21 13.20 15.64
N ASN A 70 -12.27 12.51 16.06
CA ASN A 70 -12.31 11.72 17.30
C ASN A 70 -12.27 10.19 17.06
N ALA A 71 -12.08 9.74 15.82
CA ALA A 71 -12.00 8.30 15.56
C ALA A 71 -10.74 7.70 16.17
N THR A 72 -10.91 6.52 16.76
CA THR A 72 -9.82 5.77 17.39
C THR A 72 -9.27 4.73 16.44
N TRP A 73 -8.00 4.38 16.59
CA TRP A 73 -7.42 3.26 15.85
C TRP A 73 -8.12 1.97 16.23
N GLY A 74 -8.53 1.19 15.23
CA GLY A 74 -9.12 -0.11 15.48
C GLY A 74 -9.71 -0.74 14.23
N GLN A 75 -10.26 -1.93 14.44
CA GLN A 75 -10.96 -2.64 13.39
C GLN A 75 -12.26 -1.90 13.03
N LEU A 76 -12.46 -1.66 11.74
CA LEU A 76 -13.70 -1.09 11.22
C LEU A 76 -14.86 -2.09 11.39
N PRO A 77 -16.12 -1.62 11.39
CA PRO A 77 -17.30 -2.49 11.37
C PRO A 77 -17.19 -3.57 10.28
N ALA A 78 -17.73 -4.75 10.57
CA ALA A 78 -17.84 -5.82 9.57
C ALA A 78 -18.60 -5.29 8.34
N ASN A 79 -18.01 -5.44 7.15
CA ASN A 79 -18.51 -4.89 5.89
C ASN A 79 -18.59 -3.35 5.80
N GLY A 80 -17.90 -2.62 6.68
CA GLY A 80 -17.83 -1.14 6.61
C GLY A 80 -17.27 -0.62 5.27
N TYR A 81 -16.39 -1.38 4.63
CA TYR A 81 -15.78 -1.03 3.33
C TYR A 81 -16.78 -0.90 2.17
N ILE A 82 -17.96 -1.53 2.26
CA ILE A 82 -19.07 -1.45 1.27
C ILE A 82 -20.29 -0.72 1.83
N ALA A 83 -20.15 0.00 2.95
CA ALA A 83 -21.28 0.66 3.58
C ALA A 83 -21.84 1.79 2.70
N ALA A 84 -23.16 1.98 2.71
CA ALA A 84 -23.82 3.02 1.92
C ALA A 84 -23.47 4.45 2.37
N THR A 85 -23.07 4.63 3.64
CA THR A 85 -22.74 5.93 4.21
C THR A 85 -21.45 5.88 5.00
N ARG A 86 -20.77 7.04 5.08
CA ARG A 86 -19.55 7.22 5.87
C ARG A 86 -19.74 6.80 7.34
N GLN A 87 -20.90 7.11 7.91
CA GLN A 87 -21.20 6.82 9.31
C GLN A 87 -21.24 5.33 9.58
N LEU A 88 -21.86 4.56 8.67
CA LEU A 88 -21.89 3.10 8.77
C LEU A 88 -20.52 2.49 8.47
N ALA A 89 -19.75 3.08 7.55
CA ALA A 89 -18.42 2.62 7.20
C ALA A 89 -17.44 2.67 8.38
N TYR A 90 -17.47 3.77 9.13
CA TYR A 90 -16.53 4.04 10.22
C TYR A 90 -17.13 3.89 11.63
N GLY A 91 -18.42 3.60 11.74
CA GLY A 91 -19.13 3.54 13.02
C GLY A 91 -19.15 4.88 13.76
N THR A 92 -19.20 6.00 13.03
CA THR A 92 -19.28 7.34 13.63
C THR A 92 -20.72 7.68 13.98
N ALA A 93 -20.94 8.41 15.08
CA ALA A 93 -22.25 8.93 15.42
C ALA A 93 -22.70 10.03 14.43
N ALA A 94 -23.99 10.40 14.47
CA ALA A 94 -24.57 11.40 13.57
C ALA A 94 -23.96 12.81 13.74
N ASP A 95 -23.40 13.08 14.92
CA ASP A 95 -22.65 14.30 15.25
C ASP A 95 -21.18 14.26 14.77
N GLY A 96 -20.75 13.17 14.12
CA GLY A 96 -19.38 12.96 13.67
C GLY A 96 -18.40 12.57 14.78
N SER A 97 -18.90 12.30 16.00
CA SER A 97 -18.09 11.83 17.12
C SER A 97 -17.86 10.31 17.07
N GLY A 98 -16.78 9.87 17.72
CA GLY A 98 -16.42 8.45 17.80
C GLY A 98 -15.92 7.86 16.48
N GLY A 99 -16.16 6.57 16.29
CA GLY A 99 -15.74 5.82 15.11
C GLY A 99 -14.37 5.15 15.22
N LYS A 100 -14.10 4.33 14.21
CA LYS A 100 -12.87 3.56 14.03
C LYS A 100 -12.21 3.93 12.70
N ALA A 101 -10.89 4.03 12.72
CA ALA A 101 -10.09 4.22 11.52
C ALA A 101 -8.98 3.17 11.45
N SER A 102 -8.70 2.72 10.23
CA SER A 102 -7.57 1.86 9.89
C SER A 102 -6.60 2.61 8.97
N ILE A 103 -5.34 2.17 8.90
CA ILE A 103 -4.34 2.75 7.99
C ILE A 103 -4.83 2.66 6.54
N SER A 104 -5.36 1.49 6.17
CA SER A 104 -5.88 1.21 4.82
C SER A 104 -7.05 2.13 4.46
N SER A 105 -7.99 2.37 5.38
CA SER A 105 -9.13 3.25 5.13
C SER A 105 -8.75 4.72 5.00
N CYS A 106 -7.68 5.17 5.67
CA CYS A 106 -7.21 6.54 5.54
C CYS A 106 -6.62 6.76 4.14
N PHE A 107 -5.84 5.80 3.63
CA PHE A 107 -5.35 5.87 2.24
C PHE A 107 -6.45 5.69 1.21
N TYR A 108 -7.49 4.93 1.54
CA TYR A 108 -8.63 4.77 0.64
C TYR A 108 -9.34 6.09 0.34
N LEU A 109 -9.29 7.07 1.25
CA LEU A 109 -9.83 8.40 0.98
C LEU A 109 -9.18 9.08 -0.24
N LEU A 110 -7.89 8.82 -0.49
CA LEU A 110 -7.21 9.35 -1.67
C LEU A 110 -7.68 8.67 -2.96
N VAL A 111 -7.99 7.36 -2.90
CA VAL A 111 -8.63 6.65 -4.02
C VAL A 111 -10.01 7.24 -4.29
N LYS A 112 -10.78 7.47 -3.22
CA LYS A 112 -12.17 7.92 -3.29
C LYS A 112 -12.31 9.39 -3.74
N TYR A 113 -11.50 10.29 -3.21
CA TYR A 113 -11.66 11.74 -3.40
C TYR A 113 -10.59 12.40 -4.28
N ALA A 114 -9.42 11.78 -4.42
CA ALA A 114 -8.31 12.32 -5.20
C ALA A 114 -7.98 11.47 -6.43
N GLU A 115 -8.85 10.51 -6.78
CA GLU A 115 -8.73 9.62 -7.95
C GLU A 115 -7.37 8.88 -8.05
N VAL A 116 -6.75 8.64 -6.89
CA VAL A 116 -5.45 7.97 -6.84
C VAL A 116 -5.63 6.49 -7.12
N THR A 117 -4.83 5.95 -8.05
CA THR A 117 -4.88 4.51 -8.35
C THR A 117 -4.42 3.66 -7.15
N PRO A 118 -5.14 2.57 -6.78
CA PRO A 118 -4.78 1.69 -5.66
C PRO A 118 -3.36 1.15 -5.70
N LYS A 119 -2.82 0.94 -6.90
CA LYS A 119 -1.44 0.48 -7.15
C LYS A 119 -0.38 1.39 -6.52
N SER A 120 -0.67 2.68 -6.36
CA SER A 120 0.28 3.63 -5.75
C SER A 120 0.58 3.33 -4.28
N PHE A 121 -0.32 2.60 -3.59
CA PHE A 121 -0.18 2.20 -2.19
C PHE A 121 0.53 0.85 -2.00
N VAL A 122 0.97 0.22 -3.08
CA VAL A 122 1.63 -1.08 -3.05
C VAL A 122 3.10 -0.95 -3.43
N CYS A 123 3.98 -1.35 -2.52
CA CYS A 123 5.41 -1.46 -2.77
C CYS A 123 5.72 -2.80 -3.46
N LYS A 124 6.32 -2.76 -4.66
CA LYS A 124 6.71 -3.97 -5.40
C LYS A 124 7.77 -4.83 -4.69
N GLY A 125 8.50 -4.24 -3.74
CA GLY A 125 9.51 -4.91 -2.95
C GLY A 125 8.94 -5.67 -1.74
N ASP A 126 7.67 -5.43 -1.38
CA ASP A 126 7.04 -6.08 -0.23
C ASP A 126 6.34 -7.39 -0.64
N SER A 127 6.69 -8.47 0.04
CA SER A 127 6.18 -9.80 -0.26
C SER A 127 4.86 -10.04 0.45
N GLY A 128 3.79 -10.27 -0.29
CA GLY A 128 2.44 -10.53 0.26
C GLY A 128 1.45 -9.40 0.05
N THR A 129 1.90 -8.25 -0.45
CA THR A 129 1.03 -7.14 -0.82
C THR A 129 0.53 -7.28 -2.25
N ILE A 130 -0.75 -7.00 -2.44
CA ILE A 130 -1.48 -7.16 -3.70
C ILE A 130 -2.13 -5.84 -4.08
N GLU A 131 -2.24 -5.57 -5.38
CA GLU A 131 -3.05 -4.45 -5.85
C GLU A 131 -4.53 -4.72 -5.58
N PHE A 132 -5.21 -3.78 -4.94
CA PHE A 132 -6.64 -3.90 -4.72
C PHE A 132 -7.41 -3.84 -6.04
N LYS A 133 -8.24 -4.86 -6.28
CA LYS A 133 -9.16 -4.93 -7.40
C LYS A 133 -10.54 -5.27 -6.90
N LEU A 134 -11.56 -4.63 -7.47
CA LEU A 134 -12.97 -4.86 -7.13
C LEU A 134 -13.36 -6.34 -7.28
N ALA A 135 -12.86 -6.99 -8.34
CA ALA A 135 -13.12 -8.42 -8.60
C ALA A 135 -12.59 -9.33 -7.48
N ASP A 136 -11.44 -9.00 -6.88
CA ASP A 136 -10.82 -9.81 -5.83
C ASP A 136 -11.55 -9.65 -4.48
N ALA A 137 -12.30 -8.57 -4.31
CA ALA A 137 -13.14 -8.31 -3.14
C ALA A 137 -14.52 -9.00 -3.21
N GLY A 138 -14.80 -9.76 -4.29
CA GLY A 138 -16.09 -10.42 -4.48
C GLY A 138 -17.26 -9.46 -4.72
N ILE A 139 -16.97 -8.20 -5.06
CA ILE A 139 -17.97 -7.18 -5.36
C ILE A 139 -18.29 -7.30 -6.85
N THR A 140 -19.50 -7.80 -7.15
CA THR A 140 -19.99 -7.99 -8.51
C THR A 140 -21.17 -7.04 -8.76
N GLY A 141 -21.08 -6.20 -9.80
CA GLY A 141 -22.13 -5.23 -10.14
C GLY A 141 -21.58 -3.89 -10.62
N SER A 142 -22.41 -2.84 -10.60
CA SER A 142 -22.09 -1.47 -11.01
C SER A 142 -21.36 -0.65 -9.93
N THR A 143 -20.67 -1.32 -9.00
CA THR A 143 -19.96 -0.66 -7.90
C THR A 143 -18.58 -0.25 -8.37
N GLU A 144 -18.27 1.03 -8.21
CA GLU A 144 -17.00 1.61 -8.60
C GLU A 144 -16.06 1.73 -7.38
N LEU A 145 -14.76 1.98 -7.64
CA LEU A 145 -13.79 2.20 -6.56
C LEU A 145 -14.19 3.38 -5.66
N ILE A 146 -14.87 4.38 -6.22
CA ILE A 146 -15.34 5.55 -5.48
C ILE A 146 -16.48 5.22 -4.50
N ASP A 147 -17.18 4.11 -4.65
CA ASP A 147 -18.29 3.75 -3.76
C ASP A 147 -17.81 3.17 -2.43
N LEU A 148 -16.57 2.66 -2.38
CA LEU A 148 -16.03 1.96 -1.23
C LEU A 148 -15.40 2.90 -0.19
N TRP A 149 -15.06 2.34 0.97
CA TRP A 149 -14.49 3.07 2.11
C TRP A 149 -13.18 2.48 2.64
N ASP A 150 -12.77 1.31 2.17
CA ASP A 150 -11.49 0.66 2.48
C ASP A 150 -11.14 -0.37 1.39
N PHE A 151 -9.90 -0.86 1.37
CA PHE A 151 -9.38 -1.86 0.43
C PHE A 151 -9.85 -3.31 0.71
N GLY A 152 -11.06 -3.50 1.25
CA GLY A 152 -11.64 -4.82 1.52
C GLY A 152 -12.00 -5.05 2.98
N THR A 153 -12.16 -6.32 3.38
CA THR A 153 -12.62 -6.69 4.72
C THR A 153 -11.66 -6.15 5.78
N PRO A 154 -12.14 -5.34 6.74
CA PRO A 154 -11.28 -4.82 7.78
C PRO A 154 -11.14 -5.81 8.96
N GLY A 155 -9.91 -6.17 9.32
CA GLY A 155 -9.59 -7.06 10.45
C GLY A 155 -8.28 -7.82 10.29
N ALA A 156 -7.85 -8.52 11.35
CA ALA A 156 -6.58 -9.28 11.40
C ALA A 156 -6.41 -10.36 10.31
N ASN A 157 -7.53 -10.79 9.69
CA ASN A 157 -7.56 -11.77 8.59
C ASN A 157 -8.09 -11.18 7.26
N GLY A 158 -8.23 -9.85 7.18
CA GLY A 158 -8.79 -9.14 6.05
C GLY A 158 -7.85 -8.95 4.85
N THR A 159 -8.37 -8.61 3.68
CA THR A 159 -7.55 -8.28 2.49
C THR A 159 -7.06 -6.83 2.48
N ALA A 160 -7.62 -5.97 3.34
CA ALA A 160 -7.32 -4.54 3.37
C ALA A 160 -5.85 -4.25 3.72
N TYR A 161 -5.25 -4.97 4.67
CA TYR A 161 -3.85 -4.78 5.02
C TYR A 161 -2.88 -5.26 3.92
N LYS A 162 -3.28 -6.21 3.08
CA LYS A 162 -2.49 -6.67 1.92
C LYS A 162 -2.50 -5.68 0.77
N SER A 163 -3.51 -4.82 0.73
CA SER A 163 -3.70 -3.84 -0.34
C SER A 163 -2.98 -2.51 -0.09
N CYS A 164 -2.34 -2.37 1.07
CA CYS A 164 -1.59 -1.18 1.46
C CYS A 164 -0.27 -1.61 2.09
N SER A 165 0.84 -1.47 1.37
CA SER A 165 2.19 -1.79 1.86
C SER A 165 2.70 -0.73 2.82
N TYR A 166 2.32 0.53 2.60
CA TYR A 166 2.81 1.66 3.39
C TYR A 166 1.98 1.86 4.65
N SER A 167 2.62 2.36 5.69
CA SER A 167 1.93 2.88 6.88
C SER A 167 2.46 4.23 7.28
N TYR A 168 1.52 5.13 7.57
CA TYR A 168 1.81 6.47 8.09
C TYR A 168 1.18 6.74 9.45
N HIS A 169 0.74 5.68 10.13
CA HIS A 169 0.14 5.80 11.44
C HIS A 169 0.46 4.56 12.28
N CYS A 170 0.77 4.85 13.54
CA CYS A 170 0.92 3.96 14.69
C CYS A 170 2.31 3.33 14.86
N PRO A 171 2.99 3.72 15.95
CA PRO A 171 2.86 2.86 17.13
C PRO A 171 2.72 3.62 18.46
N PHE A 172 1.77 3.17 19.29
CA PHE A 172 1.56 3.45 20.74
C PHE A 172 0.55 4.54 21.19
N GLY A 173 -0.15 5.22 20.28
CA GLY A 173 -1.23 6.16 20.65
C GLY A 173 -2.62 5.71 20.19
N ALA A 174 -3.65 5.84 21.06
CA ALA A 174 -5.05 5.57 20.68
C ALA A 174 -5.67 6.67 19.78
N TYR A 175 -5.01 7.82 19.70
CA TYR A 175 -5.43 9.02 18.98
C TYR A 175 -4.56 9.22 17.73
N ALA A 176 -5.05 9.99 16.75
CA ALA A 176 -4.29 10.20 15.52
C ALA A 176 -3.20 11.27 15.69
N LEU A 177 -2.14 11.06 14.93
CA LEU A 177 -0.98 11.94 14.84
C LEU A 177 -1.35 13.30 14.22
N THR A 178 -0.88 14.38 14.83
CA THR A 178 -0.90 15.76 14.29
C THR A 178 0.53 16.19 13.96
N THR A 179 0.72 17.19 13.09
CA THR A 179 2.06 17.76 12.82
C THR A 179 2.63 18.51 14.04
N SER A 180 1.78 18.86 15.00
CA SER A 180 2.13 19.52 16.27
C SER A 180 2.60 18.57 17.39
N SER A 181 2.47 17.25 17.20
CA SER A 181 2.92 16.25 18.17
C SER A 181 4.46 16.13 18.19
N GLU A 182 5.05 15.74 19.33
CA GLU A 182 6.51 15.62 19.44
C GLU A 182 7.12 14.72 18.34
N PRO A 183 8.33 15.04 17.82
CA PRO A 183 8.96 14.31 16.71
C PRO A 183 9.34 12.84 17.00
N GLY A 184 9.04 12.33 18.20
CA GLY A 184 9.33 10.95 18.61
C GLY A 184 8.53 9.88 17.84
N PHE A 185 7.54 10.27 17.06
CA PHE A 185 6.75 9.37 16.24
C PHE A 185 7.34 9.27 14.82
N ALA A 186 7.91 8.12 14.48
CA ALA A 186 8.32 7.86 13.10
C ALA A 186 7.08 7.89 12.19
N ILE A 187 6.96 8.97 11.41
CA ILE A 187 5.81 9.24 10.53
C ILE A 187 5.71 8.17 9.43
N ALA A 188 6.81 7.53 9.02
CA ALA A 188 6.83 6.61 7.89
C ALA A 188 7.42 5.24 8.29
N ALA A 189 6.58 4.20 8.30
CA ALA A 189 7.04 2.83 8.24
C ALA A 189 6.70 2.26 6.86
N ASP A 190 7.74 1.86 6.13
CA ASP A 190 7.67 1.31 4.77
C ASP A 190 6.83 0.03 4.68
N ARG A 191 6.58 -0.60 5.84
CA ARG A 191 5.76 -1.81 5.98
C ARG A 191 4.62 -1.59 6.95
N ASN A 192 3.41 -1.87 6.47
CA ASN A 192 2.19 -1.87 7.26
C ASN A 192 2.33 -2.84 8.46
N PRO A 193 2.13 -2.36 9.71
CA PRO A 193 2.30 -3.19 10.91
C PRO A 193 1.22 -4.28 11.07
N PHE A 194 0.17 -4.24 10.25
CA PHE A 194 -0.91 -5.22 10.25
C PHE A 194 -0.72 -6.38 9.24
N LEU A 195 0.41 -6.43 8.52
CA LEU A 195 0.84 -7.53 7.63
C LEU A 195 1.62 -8.61 8.38
#